data_AF-S8DQ56-F1
#
_entry.id   AF-S8DQ56-F1
#
_cell.length_a   1.000
_cell.length_b   1.000
_cell.length_c   1.000
_cell.angle_alpha   90.00
_cell.angle_beta   90.00
_cell.angle_gamma   90.00
#
_symmetry.space_group_name_H-M   'P 1'
#
loop_
_entity.id
_entity.type
_entity.pdbx_description
1 polymer ?
#
loop_
_entity_poly.entity_id
_entity_poly.type
_entity_poly.pdbx_seq_one_letter_code
_entity_poly.pdbx_strand_id
1 'polypeptide(L)'
;VAACPVTIHALLHIADYIKAAGPVWASWAFPMELFCGRLQPAIRSRCFPYANMDRHVLAVARLDHIKKVYSADELLALRCPKVDQATEFPGYTTCKFLRPCTLAKTRDLDVRESIIGALVTRFHRTAAVVRGALPTNVKLWHRIKILPDGDIIRASETYRKQRDTHNATFIRYDTIVDKNAHFPRRPVINELRSFFGQLRYIVVLHFPVCHPLGLREPTTIALAAICSCPIVKSHKDLDIHYYTKEGAIDVVDLTCVQCVIGRVKDGNSWAVIDRSGSLSRAIFAVEEEDEERVQ
;
A
#
# COMPACT_ATOMS: atom_id res chain seq x y z
N VAL A 1 9.46 5.30 51.15
CA VAL A 1 8.71 5.12 49.89
C VAL A 1 9.18 3.82 49.28
N ALA A 2 8.36 2.77 49.29
CA ALA A 2 8.69 1.52 48.61
C ALA A 2 8.35 1.69 47.13
N ALA A 3 9.35 1.71 46.27
CA ALA A 3 9.15 1.67 44.82
C ALA A 3 9.12 0.21 44.35
N CYS A 4 8.23 -0.11 43.42
CA CYS A 4 8.17 -1.43 42.82
C CYS A 4 9.48 -1.71 42.05
N PRO A 5 10.22 -2.80 42.35
CA PRO A 5 11.48 -3.13 41.68
C PRO A 5 11.36 -3.18 40.16
N VAL A 6 10.21 -3.63 39.65
CA VAL A 6 9.92 -3.68 38.21
C VAL A 6 9.90 -2.29 37.58
N THR A 7 9.35 -1.29 38.28
CA THR A 7 9.30 0.09 37.78
C THR A 7 10.69 0.71 37.74
N ILE A 8 11.53 0.46 38.75
CA ILE A 8 12.92 0.94 38.76
C ILE A 8 13.73 0.27 37.66
N HIS A 9 13.59 -1.05 37.49
CA HIS A 9 14.25 -1.81 36.43
C HIS A 9 13.87 -1.31 35.03
N ALA A 10 12.58 -1.06 34.78
CA ALA A 10 12.12 -0.50 33.51
C ALA A 10 12.67 0.92 33.24
N LEU A 11 12.84 1.74 34.28
CA LEU A 11 13.45 3.08 34.15
C LEU A 11 14.94 3.00 33.83
N LEU A 12 15.67 2.03 34.39
CA LEU A 12 17.09 1.84 34.09
C LEU A 12 17.31 1.43 32.62
N HIS A 13 16.41 0.61 32.07
CA HIS A 13 16.48 0.17 30.67
C HIS A 13 15.85 1.14 29.66
N ILE A 14 15.35 2.30 30.09
CA ILE A 14 14.68 3.23 29.17
C ILE A 14 15.60 3.70 28.04
N ALA A 15 16.90 3.88 28.32
CA ALA A 15 17.88 4.28 27.32
C ALA A 15 18.12 3.17 26.28
N ASP A 16 18.18 1.91 26.72
CA ASP A 16 18.33 0.75 25.84
C ASP A 16 17.09 0.56 24.98
N TYR A 17 15.89 0.72 25.57
CA TYR A 17 14.64 0.75 24.83
C TYR A 17 14.57 1.88 23.81
N ILE A 18 15.07 3.08 24.13
CA ILE A 18 15.11 4.19 23.18
C ILE A 18 16.05 3.91 22.02
N LYS A 19 17.21 3.29 22.28
CA LYS A 19 18.15 2.88 21.23
C LYS A 19 17.56 1.79 20.33
N ALA A 20 16.89 0.81 20.93
CA ALA A 20 16.35 -0.34 20.21
C ALA A 20 15.05 -0.04 19.45
N ALA A 21 14.11 0.69 20.07
CA ALA A 21 12.75 0.89 19.55
C ALA A 21 12.42 2.36 19.22
N GLY A 22 13.38 3.27 19.40
CA GLY A 22 13.17 4.71 19.26
C GLY A 22 12.53 5.32 20.52
N PRO A 23 12.34 6.66 20.54
CA PRO A 23 11.74 7.36 21.67
C PRO A 23 10.43 6.72 22.14
N VAL A 24 10.18 6.65 23.45
CA VAL A 24 8.99 6.00 24.04
C VAL A 24 7.67 6.52 23.44
N TRP A 25 7.60 7.81 23.10
CA TRP A 25 6.42 8.37 22.46
C TRP A 25 6.18 7.77 21.06
N ALA A 26 7.23 7.39 20.33
CA ALA A 26 7.10 6.79 19.00
C ALA A 26 6.67 5.32 19.08
N SER A 27 7.11 4.58 20.10
CA SER A 27 6.75 3.16 20.29
C SER A 27 5.41 2.97 20.99
N TRP A 28 5.03 3.84 21.93
CA TRP A 28 3.81 3.68 22.72
C TRP A 28 2.60 4.44 22.17
N ALA A 29 2.78 5.50 21.40
CA ALA A 29 1.66 6.27 20.86
C ALA A 29 0.72 5.41 20.00
N PHE A 30 1.25 4.57 19.11
CA PHE A 30 0.42 3.75 18.23
C PHE A 30 -0.38 2.66 18.98
N PRO A 31 0.23 1.82 19.86
CA PRO A 31 -0.54 0.90 20.69
C PRO A 31 -1.60 1.59 21.56
N MET A 32 -1.27 2.75 22.12
CA MET A 32 -2.21 3.52 22.93
C MET A 32 -3.35 4.12 22.11
N GLU A 33 -3.07 4.65 20.93
CA GLU A 33 -4.10 5.16 20.01
C GLU A 33 -5.06 4.04 19.60
N LEU A 34 -4.53 2.85 19.28
CA LEU A 34 -5.36 1.67 18.95
C LEU A 34 -6.20 1.22 20.16
N PHE A 35 -5.61 1.21 21.36
CA PHE A 35 -6.32 0.86 22.59
C PHE A 35 -7.43 1.86 22.91
N CYS A 36 -7.13 3.16 22.89
CA CYS A 36 -8.10 4.23 23.09
C CYS A 36 -9.21 4.20 22.03
N GLY A 37 -8.84 3.97 20.76
CA GLY A 37 -9.80 3.82 19.66
C GLY A 37 -10.73 2.62 19.84
N ARG A 38 -10.26 1.52 20.45
CA ARG A 38 -11.12 0.38 20.82
C ARG A 38 -12.08 0.71 21.98
N LEU A 39 -11.65 1.54 22.92
CA LEU A 39 -12.45 1.94 24.07
C LEU A 39 -13.46 3.04 23.76
N GLN A 40 -13.17 3.92 22.80
CA GLN A 40 -14.00 5.08 22.50
C GLN A 40 -15.47 4.73 22.20
N PRO A 41 -15.80 3.68 21.41
CA PRO A 41 -17.19 3.24 21.18
C PRO A 41 -17.89 2.70 22.44
N ALA A 42 -17.14 2.34 23.49
CA ALA A 42 -17.69 1.87 24.76
C ALA A 42 -18.21 3.01 25.64
N ILE A 43 -17.82 4.27 25.36
CA ILE A 43 -18.29 5.46 26.08
C ILE A 43 -19.70 5.83 25.61
N ARG A 44 -20.67 4.97 25.94
CA ARG A 44 -22.08 5.14 25.55
C ARG A 44 -22.86 6.07 26.47
N SER A 45 -22.36 6.33 27.67
CA SER A 45 -22.95 7.27 28.64
C SER A 45 -22.01 8.42 28.92
N ARG A 46 -22.55 9.65 28.87
CA ARG A 46 -21.84 10.86 29.25
C ARG A 46 -21.76 11.06 30.77
N CYS A 47 -22.73 10.50 31.52
CA CYS A 47 -22.76 10.63 32.99
C CYS A 47 -21.88 9.58 33.68
N PHE A 48 -21.71 8.40 33.08
CA PHE A 48 -20.91 7.31 33.65
C PHE A 48 -19.93 6.72 32.62
N PRO A 49 -18.95 7.51 32.15
CA PRO A 49 -18.02 7.06 31.12
C PRO A 49 -17.12 5.92 31.59
N TYR A 50 -16.50 6.05 32.78
CA TYR A 50 -15.57 5.07 33.32
C TYR A 50 -16.23 3.72 33.62
N ALA A 51 -17.40 3.72 34.27
CA ALA A 51 -18.13 2.48 34.56
C ALA A 51 -18.55 1.72 33.29
N ASN A 52 -18.83 2.42 32.18
CA ASN A 52 -19.11 1.77 30.91
C ASN A 52 -17.84 1.20 30.26
N MET A 53 -16.72 1.93 30.33
CA MET A 53 -15.43 1.43 29.87
C MET A 53 -15.02 0.17 30.64
N ASP A 54 -15.11 0.19 31.97
CA ASP A 54 -14.74 -0.95 32.82
C ASP A 54 -15.57 -2.19 32.49
N ARG A 55 -16.89 -2.03 32.34
CA ARG A 55 -17.79 -3.12 31.93
C ARG A 55 -17.43 -3.66 30.55
N HIS A 56 -17.06 -2.79 29.60
CA HIS A 56 -16.65 -3.21 28.27
C HIS A 56 -15.34 -4.00 28.31
N VAL A 57 -14.32 -3.51 29.02
CA VAL A 57 -13.03 -4.21 29.20
C VAL A 57 -13.26 -5.57 29.86
N LEU A 58 -14.06 -5.61 30.92
CA LEU A 58 -14.41 -6.85 31.62
C LEU A 58 -15.14 -7.84 30.70
N ALA A 59 -16.09 -7.37 29.89
CA ALA A 59 -16.82 -8.22 28.96
C ALA A 59 -15.91 -8.79 27.86
N VAL A 60 -14.99 -7.98 27.32
CA VAL A 60 -14.00 -8.41 26.32
C VAL A 60 -13.06 -9.47 26.93
N ALA A 61 -12.54 -9.22 28.13
CA ALA A 61 -11.66 -10.16 28.83
C ALA A 61 -12.36 -11.50 29.15
N ARG A 62 -13.62 -11.45 29.60
CA ARG A 62 -14.42 -12.65 29.85
C ARG A 62 -14.68 -13.44 28.57
N LEU A 63 -15.00 -12.76 27.47
CA LEU A 63 -15.19 -13.41 26.18
C LEU A 63 -13.90 -14.08 25.70
N ASP A 64 -12.76 -13.42 25.86
CA ASP A 64 -11.45 -13.99 25.50
C ASP A 64 -11.10 -15.20 26.36
N HIS A 65 -11.38 -15.14 27.66
CA HIS A 65 -11.22 -16.29 28.55
C HIS A 65 -12.09 -17.48 28.11
N ILE A 66 -13.37 -17.25 27.79
CA ILE A 66 -14.27 -18.29 27.27
C ILE A 66 -13.74 -18.87 25.96
N LYS A 67 -13.26 -18.03 25.03
CA LYS A 67 -12.66 -18.50 23.77
C LYS A 67 -11.51 -19.47 24.03
N LYS A 68 -10.62 -19.14 24.98
CA LYS A 68 -9.46 -19.96 25.32
C LYS A 68 -9.83 -21.24 26.06
N VAL A 69 -10.74 -21.17 27.02
CA VAL A 69 -11.18 -22.35 27.79
C VAL A 69 -11.86 -23.39 26.89
N TYR A 70 -12.66 -22.95 25.93
CA TYR A 70 -13.45 -23.84 25.07
C TYR A 70 -12.87 -24.01 23.65
N SER A 71 -11.65 -23.50 23.38
CA SER A 71 -11.04 -23.47 22.04
C SER A 71 -12.00 -22.97 20.95
N ALA A 72 -12.84 -21.98 21.30
CA ALA A 72 -13.94 -21.48 20.48
C ALA A 72 -13.61 -20.14 19.80
N ASP A 73 -12.32 -19.88 19.57
CA ASP A 73 -11.81 -18.62 18.99
C ASP A 73 -12.50 -18.24 17.67
N GLU A 74 -12.74 -19.22 16.80
CA GLU A 74 -13.40 -19.00 15.50
C GLU A 74 -14.91 -18.77 15.65
N LEU A 75 -15.60 -19.61 16.42
CA LEU A 75 -17.05 -19.53 16.62
C LEU A 75 -17.47 -18.23 17.31
N LEU A 76 -16.70 -17.80 18.30
CA LEU A 76 -16.94 -16.57 19.07
C LEU A 76 -16.11 -15.39 18.56
N ALA A 77 -15.54 -15.47 17.36
CA ALA A 77 -14.75 -14.39 16.81
C ALA A 77 -15.53 -13.06 16.76
N LEU A 78 -16.88 -13.11 16.69
CA LEU A 78 -17.78 -11.96 16.55
C LEU A 78 -17.36 -11.01 15.42
N ARG A 79 -16.65 -11.55 14.42
CA ARG A 79 -16.25 -10.84 13.22
C ARG A 79 -17.41 -10.95 12.23
N CYS A 80 -17.83 -9.84 11.65
CA CYS A 80 -18.58 -9.92 10.41
C CYS A 80 -17.67 -10.67 9.42
N PRO A 81 -18.11 -11.77 8.78
CA PRO A 81 -17.30 -12.42 7.77
C PRO A 81 -16.95 -11.35 6.75
N LYS A 82 -15.65 -11.09 6.57
CA LYS A 82 -15.18 -10.26 5.48
C LYS A 82 -15.51 -11.04 4.22
N VAL A 83 -16.70 -10.82 3.67
CA VAL A 83 -16.98 -11.23 2.30
C VAL A 83 -16.04 -10.35 1.48
N ASP A 84 -14.90 -10.91 1.11
CA ASP A 84 -14.01 -10.31 0.13
C ASP A 84 -14.83 -10.20 -1.16
N GLN A 85 -15.52 -9.08 -1.35
CA GLN A 85 -16.14 -8.69 -2.63
C GLN A 85 -15.02 -8.27 -3.60
N ALA A 86 -14.02 -9.13 -3.70
CA ALA A 86 -12.82 -8.97 -4.47
C ALA A 86 -13.07 -9.62 -5.82
N THR A 87 -12.93 -8.85 -6.89
CA THR A 87 -13.05 -9.35 -8.25
C THR A 87 -11.66 -9.73 -8.74
N GLU A 88 -11.57 -10.88 -9.41
CA GLU A 88 -10.36 -11.35 -10.05
C GLU A 88 -10.54 -11.22 -11.56
N PHE A 89 -9.49 -10.77 -12.25
CA PHE A 89 -9.48 -10.69 -13.71
C PHE A 89 -8.43 -11.65 -14.26
N PRO A 90 -8.73 -12.40 -15.34
CA PRO A 90 -7.74 -13.24 -16.01
C PRO A 90 -6.48 -12.43 -16.37
N GLY A 91 -5.31 -12.99 -16.08
CA GLY A 91 -4.01 -12.34 -16.32
C GLY A 91 -3.50 -11.45 -15.18
N TYR A 92 -4.32 -11.14 -14.16
CA TYR A 92 -3.93 -10.32 -13.00
C TYR A 92 -3.94 -11.15 -11.71
N THR A 93 -3.07 -12.14 -11.62
CA THR A 93 -2.99 -13.07 -10.47
C THR A 93 -2.29 -12.47 -9.25
N THR A 94 -1.55 -11.37 -9.41
CA THR A 94 -0.80 -10.71 -8.35
C THR A 94 -1.65 -9.79 -7.48
N CYS A 95 -2.90 -9.52 -7.85
CA CYS A 95 -3.76 -8.60 -7.12
C CYS A 95 -5.26 -8.94 -7.23
N LYS A 96 -6.05 -8.53 -6.23
CA LYS A 96 -7.52 -8.55 -6.30
C LYS A 96 -8.10 -7.14 -6.32
N PHE A 97 -9.19 -6.98 -7.07
CA PHE A 97 -9.85 -5.70 -7.26
C PHE A 97 -10.98 -5.51 -6.25
N LEU A 98 -10.92 -4.46 -5.45
CA LEU A 98 -11.85 -4.24 -4.34
C LEU A 98 -12.89 -3.17 -4.70
N ARG A 99 -14.16 -3.44 -4.40
CA ARG A 99 -15.24 -2.46 -4.51
C ARG A 99 -14.97 -1.22 -3.63
N PRO A 100 -15.49 -0.03 -3.96
CA PRO A 100 -16.38 0.27 -5.09
C PRO A 100 -15.67 0.36 -6.44
N CYS A 101 -16.46 0.33 -7.51
CA CYS A 101 -16.04 0.53 -8.88
C CYS A 101 -17.02 1.50 -9.53
N THR A 102 -16.52 2.48 -10.28
CA THR A 102 -17.33 3.48 -10.99
C THR A 102 -17.24 3.25 -12.49
N LEU A 103 -18.34 3.40 -13.22
CA LEU A 103 -18.33 3.39 -14.67
C LEU A 103 -18.10 4.84 -15.16
N ALA A 104 -17.09 5.04 -15.99
CA ALA A 104 -16.77 6.34 -16.58
C ALA A 104 -16.68 6.23 -18.11
N LYS A 105 -16.90 7.34 -18.81
CA LYS A 105 -16.68 7.38 -20.27
C LYS A 105 -15.20 7.58 -20.54
N THR A 106 -14.65 6.82 -21.48
CA THR A 106 -13.22 6.87 -21.83
C THR A 106 -12.78 8.26 -22.30
N ARG A 107 -13.68 8.99 -22.96
CA ARG A 107 -13.41 10.33 -23.51
C ARG A 107 -13.28 11.41 -22.44
N ASP A 108 -13.87 11.19 -21.25
CA ASP A 108 -13.93 12.17 -20.17
C ASP A 108 -12.68 12.05 -19.25
N LEU A 109 -11.81 11.07 -19.50
CA LEU A 109 -10.57 10.87 -18.74
C LEU A 109 -9.47 11.82 -19.22
N ASP A 110 -8.87 12.55 -18.29
CA ASP A 110 -7.67 13.37 -18.48
C ASP A 110 -6.46 12.55 -18.94
N VAL A 111 -6.37 11.28 -18.52
CA VAL A 111 -5.30 10.34 -18.86
C VAL A 111 -5.49 9.60 -20.19
N ARG A 112 -6.48 9.98 -21.01
CA ARG A 112 -6.84 9.26 -22.25
C ARG A 112 -5.69 9.10 -23.24
N GLU A 113 -4.94 10.16 -23.52
CA GLU A 113 -3.84 10.08 -24.50
C GLU A 113 -2.68 9.23 -23.98
N SER A 114 -2.39 9.28 -22.67
CA SER A 114 -1.41 8.37 -22.05
C SER A 114 -1.86 6.91 -22.10
N ILE A 115 -3.16 6.63 -21.93
CA ILE A 115 -3.73 5.29 -22.13
C ILE A 115 -3.53 4.83 -23.59
N ILE A 116 -3.81 5.70 -24.57
CA ILE A 116 -3.60 5.38 -25.98
C ILE A 116 -2.12 5.05 -26.23
N GLY A 117 -1.20 5.86 -25.70
CA GLY A 117 0.24 5.61 -25.80
C GLY A 117 0.66 4.25 -25.23
N ALA A 118 0.18 3.90 -24.04
CA ALA A 118 0.45 2.61 -23.42
C ALA A 118 -0.08 1.43 -24.26
N LEU A 119 -1.29 1.56 -24.83
CA LEU A 119 -1.89 0.53 -25.67
C LEU A 119 -1.20 0.40 -27.05
N VAL A 120 -0.72 1.50 -27.62
CA VAL A 120 0.10 1.50 -28.85
C VAL A 120 1.36 0.67 -28.65
N THR A 121 2.07 0.89 -27.54
CA THR A 121 3.26 0.13 -27.18
C THR A 121 2.93 -1.35 -26.95
N ARG A 122 1.84 -1.64 -26.23
CA ARG A 122 1.43 -3.03 -25.92
C ARG A 122 1.04 -3.84 -27.15
N PHE A 123 0.24 -3.26 -28.06
CA PHE A 123 -0.27 -3.97 -29.23
C PHE A 123 0.63 -3.89 -30.45
N HIS A 124 1.67 -3.04 -30.43
CA HIS A 124 2.49 -2.72 -31.59
C HIS A 124 1.61 -2.31 -32.79
N ARG A 125 0.68 -1.37 -32.55
CA ARG A 125 -0.27 -0.84 -33.53
C ARG A 125 -0.25 0.68 -33.55
N THR A 126 -0.76 1.29 -34.63
CA THR A 126 -0.81 2.76 -34.73
C THR A 126 -1.87 3.35 -33.80
N ALA A 127 -1.66 4.60 -33.38
CA ALA A 127 -2.59 5.31 -32.49
C ALA A 127 -4.01 5.43 -33.09
N ALA A 128 -4.15 5.51 -34.42
CA ALA A 128 -5.44 5.57 -35.09
C ALA A 128 -6.25 4.28 -34.88
N VAL A 129 -5.61 3.12 -35.03
CA VAL A 129 -6.24 1.82 -34.81
C VAL A 129 -6.69 1.67 -33.35
N VAL A 130 -5.81 2.05 -32.41
CA VAL A 130 -6.12 1.99 -30.97
C VAL A 130 -7.28 2.92 -30.61
N ARG A 131 -7.31 4.15 -31.15
CA ARG A 131 -8.41 5.09 -30.91
C ARG A 131 -9.75 4.57 -31.40
N GLY A 132 -9.78 3.91 -32.57
CA GLY A 132 -11.00 3.30 -33.11
C GLY A 132 -11.48 2.08 -32.32
N ALA A 133 -10.57 1.39 -31.64
CA ALA A 133 -10.86 0.17 -30.89
C ALA A 133 -11.10 0.39 -29.38
N LEU A 134 -10.89 1.61 -28.86
CA LEU A 134 -11.13 1.92 -27.45
C LEU A 134 -12.61 1.76 -27.09
N PRO A 135 -12.94 1.09 -25.97
CA PRO A 135 -14.32 0.99 -25.52
C PRO A 135 -14.87 2.37 -25.13
N THR A 136 -16.18 2.59 -25.27
CA THR A 136 -16.83 3.86 -24.91
C THR A 136 -16.83 4.12 -23.40
N ASN A 137 -16.97 3.04 -22.62
CA ASN A 137 -17.03 3.08 -21.16
C ASN A 137 -15.92 2.22 -20.56
N VAL A 138 -15.37 2.68 -19.44
CA VAL A 138 -14.34 1.98 -18.67
C VAL A 138 -14.76 1.84 -17.23
N LYS A 139 -14.23 0.82 -16.56
CA LYS A 139 -14.41 0.61 -15.13
C LYS A 139 -13.24 1.22 -14.38
N LEU A 140 -13.51 2.21 -13.54
CA LEU A 140 -12.55 2.81 -12.63
C LEU A 140 -12.64 2.12 -11.27
N TRP A 141 -11.55 1.45 -10.89
CA TRP A 141 -11.44 0.79 -9.61
C TRP A 141 -10.81 1.73 -8.59
N HIS A 142 -11.30 1.65 -7.36
CA HIS A 142 -10.84 2.56 -6.31
C HIS A 142 -9.67 1.98 -5.54
N ARG A 143 -9.64 0.65 -5.40
CA ARG A 143 -8.72 -0.06 -4.52
C ARG A 143 -8.36 -1.43 -5.10
N ILE A 144 -7.12 -1.82 -4.88
CA ILE A 144 -6.63 -3.19 -5.14
C ILE A 144 -5.90 -3.70 -3.90
N LYS A 145 -5.96 -5.01 -3.66
CA LYS A 145 -5.14 -5.70 -2.66
C LYS A 145 -4.06 -6.50 -3.40
N ILE A 146 -2.80 -6.28 -3.07
CA ILE A 146 -1.71 -7.12 -3.58
C ILE A 146 -1.75 -8.47 -2.86
N LEU A 147 -1.61 -9.56 -3.59
CA LEU A 147 -1.63 -10.93 -3.05
C LEU A 147 -0.23 -11.44 -2.71
N PRO A 148 -0.11 -12.41 -1.77
CA PRO A 148 -1.18 -13.06 -1.01
C PRO A 148 -1.74 -12.21 0.16
N ASP A 149 -0.88 -11.52 0.91
CA ASP A 149 -1.25 -10.62 2.02
C ASP A 149 -0.51 -9.29 1.95
N GLY A 150 -0.42 -8.74 0.74
CA GLY A 150 0.18 -7.45 0.49
C GLY A 150 -0.73 -6.27 0.84
N ASP A 151 -0.21 -5.08 0.55
CA ASP A 151 -0.87 -3.81 0.85
C ASP A 151 -2.16 -3.60 0.04
N ILE A 152 -3.07 -2.79 0.59
CA ILE A 152 -4.22 -2.25 -0.13
C ILE A 152 -3.83 -0.89 -0.72
N ILE A 153 -3.71 -0.82 -2.03
CA ILE A 153 -3.44 0.42 -2.77
C ILE A 153 -4.77 1.11 -3.11
N ARG A 154 -4.77 2.46 -3.12
CA ARG A 154 -5.92 3.29 -3.48
C ARG A 154 -5.57 4.23 -4.64
N ALA A 155 -6.54 4.46 -5.53
CA ALA A 155 -6.44 5.46 -6.59
C ALA A 155 -6.90 6.83 -6.06
N SER A 156 -6.07 7.87 -6.19
CA SER A 156 -6.27 9.18 -5.55
C SER A 156 -7.55 9.89 -6.02
N GLU A 157 -7.86 9.82 -7.31
CA GLU A 157 -8.98 10.57 -7.92
C GLU A 157 -10.35 10.02 -7.55
N THR A 158 -10.40 8.74 -7.18
CA THR A 158 -11.63 8.09 -6.76
C THR A 158 -11.76 8.06 -5.23
N TYR A 159 -10.69 8.42 -4.51
CA TYR A 159 -10.62 8.32 -3.07
C TYR A 159 -10.95 9.65 -2.37
N ARG A 160 -11.99 9.66 -1.54
CA ARG A 160 -12.26 10.79 -0.64
C ARG A 160 -11.39 10.66 0.61
N LYS A 161 -10.43 11.58 0.77
CA LYS A 161 -9.56 11.65 1.94
C LYS A 161 -10.40 11.88 3.21
N GLN A 162 -10.36 10.94 4.14
CA GLN A 162 -10.86 11.14 5.51
C GLN A 162 -9.70 11.66 6.38
N ARG A 163 -9.99 12.50 7.38
CA ARG A 163 -8.95 13.17 8.20
C ARG A 163 -7.94 12.19 8.80
N ASP A 164 -8.39 11.00 9.20
CA ASP A 164 -7.60 10.05 9.98
C ASP A 164 -7.19 8.79 9.19
N THR A 165 -7.13 8.90 7.85
CA THR A 165 -6.81 7.74 7.00
C THR A 165 -5.41 7.80 6.43
N HIS A 166 -4.70 6.68 6.54
CA HIS A 166 -3.40 6.50 5.89
C HIS A 166 -3.52 6.69 4.38
N ASN A 167 -2.63 7.48 3.81
CA ASN A 167 -2.62 7.79 2.38
C ASN A 167 -1.93 6.70 1.57
N ALA A 168 -2.63 5.60 1.30
CA ALA A 168 -2.14 4.49 0.48
C ALA A 168 -2.28 4.73 -1.05
N THR A 169 -2.02 5.96 -1.51
CA THR A 169 -2.06 6.32 -2.94
C THR A 169 -0.69 6.35 -3.60
N PHE A 170 0.40 6.39 -2.82
CA PHE A 170 1.75 6.38 -3.36
C PHE A 170 2.26 4.94 -3.46
N ILE A 171 2.84 4.62 -4.61
CA ILE A 171 3.28 3.27 -4.96
C ILE A 171 4.69 3.24 -5.53
N ARG A 172 5.34 2.09 -5.39
CA ARG A 172 6.47 1.69 -6.22
C ARG A 172 5.98 0.84 -7.39
N TYR A 173 6.51 1.09 -8.57
CA TYR A 173 6.24 0.31 -9.77
C TYR A 173 7.54 0.09 -10.56
N ASP A 174 7.66 -1.10 -11.15
CA ASP A 174 8.85 -1.49 -11.89
C ASP A 174 8.52 -1.52 -13.39
N THR A 175 9.33 -0.84 -14.19
CA THR A 175 9.18 -0.81 -15.64
C THR A 175 10.49 -1.08 -16.35
N ILE A 176 10.39 -1.65 -17.54
CA ILE A 176 11.54 -1.86 -18.41
C ILE A 176 11.83 -0.56 -19.13
N VAL A 177 13.04 -0.03 -18.95
CA VAL A 177 13.50 1.19 -19.60
C VAL A 177 14.76 0.92 -20.41
N ASP A 178 14.91 1.62 -21.52
CA ASP A 178 16.13 1.57 -22.31
C ASP A 178 17.21 2.45 -21.64
N LYS A 179 18.31 1.83 -21.23
CA LYS A 179 19.50 2.53 -20.70
C LYS A 179 20.03 3.59 -21.67
N ASN A 180 19.89 3.32 -22.97
CA ASN A 180 20.39 4.16 -24.04
C ASN A 180 19.32 5.08 -24.63
N ALA A 181 18.19 5.30 -23.97
CA ALA A 181 17.09 6.12 -24.50
C ALA A 181 17.54 7.54 -24.92
N HIS A 182 18.56 8.10 -24.24
CA HIS A 182 19.13 9.41 -24.59
C HIS A 182 20.18 9.36 -25.73
N PHE A 183 20.61 8.17 -26.16
CA PHE A 183 21.66 7.95 -27.16
C PHE A 183 21.10 7.18 -28.36
N PRO A 184 20.47 7.87 -29.34
CA PRO A 184 19.65 7.23 -30.38
C PRO A 184 20.41 6.32 -31.36
N ARG A 185 21.75 6.38 -31.38
CA ARG A 185 22.60 5.53 -32.25
C ARG A 185 23.17 4.30 -31.53
N ARG A 186 22.87 4.11 -30.24
CA ARG A 186 23.31 2.95 -29.47
C ARG A 186 22.25 1.85 -29.53
N PRO A 187 22.64 0.58 -29.37
CA PRO A 187 21.67 -0.51 -29.27
C PRO A 187 20.77 -0.30 -28.06
N VAL A 188 19.50 -0.68 -28.20
CA VAL A 188 18.53 -0.68 -27.11
C VAL A 188 18.96 -1.69 -26.06
N ILE A 189 19.18 -1.24 -24.82
CA ILE A 189 19.54 -2.10 -23.69
C ILE A 189 18.46 -1.92 -22.62
N ASN A 190 17.58 -2.90 -22.57
CA ASN A 190 16.47 -2.93 -21.62
C ASN A 190 16.97 -3.28 -20.21
N GLU A 191 16.60 -2.46 -19.23
CA GLU A 191 16.83 -2.70 -17.81
C GLU A 191 15.54 -2.51 -17.03
N LEU A 192 15.29 -3.39 -16.07
CA LEU A 192 14.22 -3.22 -15.11
C LEU A 192 14.62 -2.15 -14.10
N ARG A 193 13.80 -1.10 -13.99
CA ARG A 193 14.04 0.01 -13.06
C ARG A 193 12.80 0.29 -12.23
N SER A 194 13.03 0.53 -10.94
CA SER A 194 11.99 0.93 -10.00
C SER A 194 11.73 2.44 -10.06
N PHE A 195 10.46 2.79 -10.06
CA PHE A 195 9.96 4.15 -10.03
C PHE A 195 8.94 4.32 -8.91
N PHE A 196 8.73 5.56 -8.52
CA PHE A 196 7.80 5.94 -7.47
C PHE A 196 6.82 6.95 -8.00
N GLY A 197 5.57 6.90 -7.52
CA GLY A 197 4.56 7.84 -7.97
C GLY A 197 3.25 7.73 -7.22
N GLN A 198 2.37 8.69 -7.44
CA GLN A 198 1.00 8.65 -6.92
C GLN A 198 0.08 7.97 -7.94
N LEU A 199 -0.58 6.90 -7.53
CA LEU A 199 -1.61 6.25 -8.33
C LEU A 199 -2.86 7.14 -8.43
N ARG A 200 -3.13 7.65 -9.63
CA ARG A 200 -4.25 8.53 -9.95
C ARG A 200 -5.51 7.72 -10.25
N TYR A 201 -5.40 6.76 -11.16
CA TYR A 201 -6.50 5.90 -11.62
C TYR A 201 -6.07 4.44 -11.75
N ILE A 202 -6.99 3.53 -11.43
CA ILE A 202 -6.92 2.13 -11.84
C ILE A 202 -8.02 1.93 -12.88
N VAL A 203 -7.62 1.77 -14.14
CA VAL A 203 -8.53 1.72 -15.28
C VAL A 203 -8.58 0.30 -15.81
N VAL A 204 -9.77 -0.29 -15.84
CA VAL A 204 -9.99 -1.62 -16.42
C VAL A 204 -10.80 -1.50 -17.70
N LEU A 205 -10.13 -1.83 -18.80
CA LEU A 205 -10.63 -1.84 -20.16
C LEU A 205 -11.08 -3.27 -20.51
N HIS A 206 -12.30 -3.40 -21.03
CA HIS A 206 -12.81 -4.67 -21.53
C HIS A 206 -12.91 -4.56 -23.05
N PHE A 207 -12.08 -5.30 -23.76
CA PHE A 207 -12.10 -5.35 -25.22
C PHE A 207 -12.90 -6.58 -25.66
N PRO A 208 -13.90 -6.41 -26.55
CA PRO A 208 -14.45 -7.54 -27.28
C PRO A 208 -13.39 -8.11 -28.25
N VAL A 209 -13.73 -9.18 -28.96
CA VAL A 209 -12.91 -9.68 -30.07
C VAL A 209 -12.66 -8.52 -31.04
N CYS A 210 -11.39 -8.20 -31.26
CA CYS A 210 -10.97 -7.02 -32.00
C CYS A 210 -9.76 -7.37 -32.89
N HIS A 211 -10.05 -7.86 -34.09
CA HIS A 211 -9.06 -8.21 -35.10
C HIS A 211 -8.06 -7.07 -35.42
N PRO A 212 -8.45 -5.78 -35.49
CA PRO A 212 -7.49 -4.69 -35.70
C PRO A 212 -6.40 -4.59 -34.62
N LEU A 213 -6.73 -4.94 -33.37
CA LEU A 213 -5.78 -5.02 -32.26
C LEU A 213 -5.08 -6.39 -32.15
N GLY A 214 -5.40 -7.33 -33.05
CA GLY A 214 -4.90 -8.70 -32.97
C GLY A 214 -5.58 -9.56 -31.90
N LEU A 215 -6.68 -9.08 -31.30
CA LEU A 215 -7.41 -9.79 -30.25
C LEU A 215 -8.39 -10.79 -30.87
N ARG A 216 -8.12 -12.08 -30.67
CA ARG A 216 -8.98 -13.20 -31.11
C ARG A 216 -10.05 -13.57 -30.09
N GLU A 217 -9.86 -13.16 -28.84
CA GLU A 217 -10.74 -13.44 -27.72
C GLU A 217 -11.02 -12.17 -26.93
N PRO A 218 -12.16 -12.07 -26.22
CA PRO A 218 -12.43 -10.95 -25.33
C PRO A 218 -11.33 -10.83 -24.27
N THR A 219 -10.70 -9.67 -24.20
CA THR A 219 -9.51 -9.45 -23.37
C THR A 219 -9.74 -8.30 -22.40
N THR A 220 -9.41 -8.51 -21.13
CA THR A 220 -9.46 -7.47 -20.10
C THR A 220 -8.05 -6.96 -19.83
N ILE A 221 -7.87 -5.65 -19.86
CA ILE A 221 -6.58 -4.99 -19.58
C ILE A 221 -6.79 -4.00 -18.44
N ALA A 222 -6.04 -4.18 -17.36
CA ALA A 222 -5.98 -3.26 -16.23
C ALA A 222 -4.71 -2.41 -16.33
N LEU A 223 -4.88 -1.09 -16.30
CA LEU A 223 -3.83 -0.10 -16.37
C LEU A 223 -3.82 0.74 -15.08
N ALA A 224 -2.61 1.07 -14.63
CA ALA A 224 -2.37 2.05 -13.58
C ALA A 224 -1.91 3.37 -14.21
N ALA A 225 -2.67 4.44 -13.97
CA ALA A 225 -2.23 5.80 -14.32
C ALA A 225 -1.58 6.43 -13.09
N ILE A 226 -0.31 6.79 -13.20
CA ILE A 226 0.57 7.14 -12.09
C ILE A 226 1.19 8.51 -12.36
N CYS A 227 1.03 9.43 -11.43
CA CYS A 227 1.79 10.69 -11.44
C CYS A 227 3.18 10.41 -10.87
N SER A 228 4.20 10.41 -11.72
CA SER A 228 5.57 10.04 -11.34
C SER A 228 6.14 10.97 -10.27
N CYS A 229 7.05 10.46 -9.43
CA CYS A 229 7.80 11.22 -8.45
C CYS A 229 9.29 11.14 -8.81
N PRO A 230 9.81 12.08 -9.63
CA PRO A 230 11.20 12.04 -10.07
C PRO A 230 12.15 12.19 -8.87
N ILE A 231 13.00 11.18 -8.67
CA ILE A 231 13.96 11.17 -7.58
C ILE A 231 15.10 12.15 -7.88
N VAL A 232 15.29 13.11 -6.97
CA VAL A 232 16.32 14.15 -7.04
C VAL A 232 17.58 13.74 -6.28
N LYS A 233 17.40 13.04 -5.16
CA LYS A 233 18.49 12.62 -4.28
C LYS A 233 18.15 11.26 -3.67
N SER A 234 19.16 10.43 -3.46
CA SER A 234 19.04 9.21 -2.67
C SER A 234 20.01 9.28 -1.49
N HIS A 235 19.64 8.69 -0.37
CA HIS A 235 20.59 8.45 0.71
C HIS A 235 21.61 7.39 0.26
N LYS A 236 22.85 7.47 0.75
CA LYS A 236 23.93 6.58 0.31
C LYS A 236 23.80 5.18 0.91
N ASP A 237 23.48 5.13 2.20
CA ASP A 237 23.49 3.87 2.98
C ASP A 237 22.09 3.33 3.28
N LEU A 238 21.06 4.16 3.07
CA LEU A 238 19.67 3.82 3.38
C LEU A 238 18.88 3.88 2.08
N ASP A 239 17.92 2.97 1.93
CA ASP A 239 17.02 2.91 0.77
C ASP A 239 15.92 4.00 0.86
N ILE A 240 16.38 5.26 0.99
CA ILE A 240 15.55 6.44 1.15
C ILE A 240 15.79 7.36 -0.03
N HIS A 241 14.74 7.61 -0.80
CA HIS A 241 14.77 8.44 -2.00
C HIS A 241 14.00 9.74 -1.77
N TYR A 242 14.45 10.83 -2.37
CA TYR A 242 13.87 12.15 -2.19
C TYR A 242 13.36 12.70 -3.51
N TYR A 243 12.14 13.25 -3.49
CA TYR A 243 11.57 14.01 -4.59
C TYR A 243 11.02 15.34 -4.08
N THR A 244 10.92 16.34 -4.96
CA THR A 244 10.44 17.69 -4.58
C THR A 244 9.07 17.99 -5.14
N LYS A 245 8.79 17.53 -6.36
CA LYS A 245 7.53 17.76 -7.09
C LYS A 245 7.10 16.49 -7.80
N GLU A 246 5.81 16.37 -8.02
CA GLU A 246 5.24 15.34 -8.89
C GLU A 246 5.54 15.68 -10.36
N GLY A 247 5.71 14.65 -11.18
CA GLY A 247 6.15 14.70 -12.56
C GLY A 247 5.02 14.39 -13.55
N ALA A 248 5.39 13.76 -14.67
CA ALA A 248 4.46 13.39 -15.72
C ALA A 248 3.60 12.18 -15.34
N ILE A 249 2.49 12.00 -16.06
CA ILE A 249 1.62 10.84 -15.93
C ILE A 249 2.15 9.68 -16.76
N ASP A 250 2.54 8.61 -16.08
CA ASP A 250 2.89 7.32 -16.66
C ASP A 250 1.68 6.40 -16.63
N VAL A 251 1.41 5.71 -17.74
CA VAL A 251 0.38 4.66 -17.78
C VAL A 251 1.07 3.34 -18.03
N VAL A 252 0.97 2.45 -17.05
CA VAL A 252 1.62 1.14 -17.04
C VAL A 252 0.59 0.03 -16.87
N ASP A 253 0.96 -1.19 -17.24
CA ASP A 253 0.16 -2.36 -16.89
C ASP A 253 0.12 -2.52 -15.36
N LEU A 254 -1.03 -2.89 -14.81
CA LEU A 254 -1.18 -3.01 -13.35
C LEU A 254 -0.21 -4.02 -12.73
N THR A 255 0.26 -5.01 -13.50
CA THR A 255 1.27 -5.99 -13.06
C THR A 255 2.62 -5.36 -12.72
N CYS A 256 2.92 -4.16 -13.22
CA CYS A 256 4.13 -3.42 -12.88
C CYS A 256 4.10 -2.85 -11.46
N VAL A 257 2.93 -2.73 -10.84
CA VAL A 257 2.76 -2.14 -9.51
C VAL A 257 3.16 -3.15 -8.43
N GLN A 258 4.10 -2.76 -7.56
CA GLN A 258 4.73 -3.69 -6.59
C GLN A 258 4.19 -3.53 -5.17
N CYS A 259 4.13 -2.31 -4.65
CA CYS A 259 3.78 -2.08 -3.24
C CYS A 259 3.36 -0.63 -2.96
N VAL A 260 2.74 -0.41 -1.80
CA VAL A 260 2.49 0.93 -1.26
C VAL A 260 3.79 1.43 -0.62
N ILE A 261 4.12 2.70 -0.88
CA ILE A 261 5.24 3.38 -0.23
C ILE A 261 4.74 4.40 0.77
N GLY A 262 5.54 4.60 1.84
CA GLY A 262 5.39 5.71 2.75
C GLY A 262 6.07 6.96 2.18
N ARG A 263 5.64 8.14 2.63
CA ARG A 263 6.39 9.37 2.42
C ARG A 263 6.33 10.28 3.63
N VAL A 264 7.43 10.93 3.93
CA VAL A 264 7.57 11.89 5.03
C VAL A 264 8.09 13.20 4.48
N LYS A 265 7.50 14.30 4.91
CA LYS A 265 7.96 15.64 4.51
C LYS A 265 9.24 15.95 5.28
N ASP A 266 10.30 16.28 4.55
CA ASP A 266 11.59 16.69 5.11
C ASP A 266 12.02 18.01 4.46
N GLY A 267 11.81 19.11 5.20
CA GLY A 267 11.98 20.47 4.69
C GLY A 267 11.14 20.75 3.44
N ASN A 268 11.83 21.03 2.33
CA ASN A 268 11.24 21.31 1.01
C ASN A 268 11.13 20.07 0.10
N SER A 269 11.49 18.90 0.62
CA SER A 269 11.49 17.63 -0.11
C SER A 269 10.59 16.61 0.58
N TRP A 270 10.31 15.52 -0.12
CA TRP A 270 9.62 14.36 0.39
C TRP A 270 10.55 13.17 0.36
N ALA A 271 10.78 12.57 1.53
CA ALA A 271 11.47 11.29 1.65
C ALA A 271 10.48 10.16 1.39
N VAL A 272 10.78 9.30 0.43
CA VAL A 272 10.09 8.04 0.14
C VAL A 272 10.67 6.98 1.06
N ILE A 273 9.77 6.28 1.73
CA ILE A 273 10.10 5.15 2.60
C ILE A 273 9.48 3.91 1.98
N ASP A 274 10.32 3.08 1.38
CA ASP A 274 9.90 1.80 0.85
C ASP A 274 9.99 0.71 1.93
N ARG A 275 8.85 0.06 2.21
CA ARG A 275 8.74 -1.04 3.17
C ARG A 275 8.79 -2.41 2.51
N SER A 276 9.20 -2.50 1.25
CA SER A 276 9.39 -3.77 0.56
C SER A 276 10.86 -4.20 0.45
N GLY A 277 11.79 -3.32 0.81
CA GLY A 277 13.23 -3.60 0.85
C GLY A 277 13.65 -4.46 2.05
N SER A 278 14.95 -4.79 2.14
CA SER A 278 15.52 -5.61 3.23
C SER A 278 15.24 -5.04 4.63
N LEU A 279 15.12 -3.71 4.75
CA LEU A 279 14.85 -3.00 6.00
C LEU A 279 13.45 -3.24 6.58
N SER A 280 12.52 -3.85 5.83
CA SER A 280 11.15 -4.08 6.31
C SER A 280 10.97 -5.40 7.05
N ARG A 281 11.97 -6.28 7.00
CA ARG A 281 11.95 -7.55 7.73
C ARG A 281 12.71 -7.35 9.03
N ALA A 282 11.96 -7.25 10.14
CA ALA A 282 12.57 -7.38 11.46
C ALA A 282 13.10 -8.81 11.59
N ILE A 283 14.42 -8.97 11.48
CA ILE A 283 15.10 -10.23 11.82
C ILE A 283 15.37 -10.14 13.32
N PHE A 284 14.79 -11.05 14.10
CA PHE A 284 15.19 -11.24 15.49
C PHE A 284 16.63 -11.78 15.46
N ALA A 285 17.61 -10.92 15.71
CA ALA A 285 18.97 -11.39 16.00
C ALA A 285 18.91 -11.99 17.41
N VAL A 286 19.02 -13.31 17.51
CA VAL A 286 19.37 -13.93 18.79
C VAL A 286 20.84 -13.60 18.98
N GLU A 287 21.15 -12.72 19.92
CA GLU A 287 22.52 -12.53 20.37
C GLU A 287 22.95 -13.86 20.98
N GLU A 288 23.82 -14.61 20.30
CA GLU A 288 24.54 -15.70 20.92
C GLU A 288 25.42 -15.06 21.98
N GLU A 289 25.04 -15.23 23.25
CA GLU A 289 25.90 -14.86 24.38
C GLU A 289 27.20 -15.67 24.25
N ASP A 290 28.29 -14.96 23.96
CA ASP A 290 29.64 -15.52 23.98
C ASP A 290 29.92 -16.14 25.36
N GLU A 291 29.78 -17.46 25.47
CA GLU A 291 30.35 -18.26 26.57
C GLU A 291 31.89 -18.28 26.45
N GLU A 292 32.56 -17.15 26.72
CA GLU A 292 33.99 -17.14 26.98
C GLU A 292 34.37 -16.13 28.06
N ARG A 293 34.46 -16.62 29.31
CA ARG A 293 35.66 -16.56 30.19
C ARG A 293 35.27 -16.75 31.66
N VAL A 294 35.39 -17.97 32.13
CA VAL A 294 35.76 -18.24 33.53
C VAL A 294 37.25 -18.56 33.53
N GLN A 295 38.03 -17.66 34.11
CA GLN A 295 39.35 -17.96 34.68
C GLN A 295 39.15 -18.57 36.07
#